data_AF-A0A5D0WLP2-F1
#
_entry.id   AF-A0A5D0WLP2-F1
#
_cell.length_a   1.000
_cell.length_b   1.000
_cell.length_c   1.000
_cell.angle_alpha   90.00
_cell.angle_beta   90.00
_cell.angle_gamma   90.00
#
_symmetry.space_group_name_H-M   'P 1'
#
loop_
_entity.id
_entity.type
_entity.pdbx_description
1 polymer ?
#
loop_
_entity_poly.entity_id
_entity_poly.type
_entity_poly.pdbx_seq_one_letter_code
_entity_poly.pdbx_strand_id
1 'polypeptide(L)'
;MPAAKSTSHAPSSAALHWLQLAGEAWWMWAEASSVIAMRTALIAFERPGHGREAERMVIEKLAAAFSLSQRLVQAGPMAPEQVMQTMLAVYSPRVAANRRRLTRRLQRGHGRVRTAS
;
A
#
# COMPACT_ATOMS: atom_id res chain seq x y z
N MET A 1 32.62 -43.18 -17.71
CA MET A 1 31.25 -42.94 -17.21
C MET A 1 31.15 -41.50 -16.72
N PRO A 2 30.53 -40.56 -17.45
CA PRO A 2 30.34 -39.21 -16.93
C PRO A 2 29.09 -39.18 -16.02
N ALA A 3 29.25 -38.70 -14.79
CA ALA A 3 28.16 -38.50 -13.85
C ALA A 3 27.24 -37.39 -14.35
N ALA A 4 25.96 -37.71 -14.56
CA ALA A 4 24.93 -36.76 -14.92
C ALA A 4 24.79 -35.72 -13.79
N LYS A 5 25.05 -34.45 -14.11
CA LYS A 5 24.76 -33.33 -13.21
C LYS A 5 23.24 -33.23 -13.08
N SER A 6 22.71 -33.47 -11.88
CA SER A 6 21.30 -33.26 -11.58
C SER A 6 20.98 -31.77 -11.71
N THR A 7 20.38 -31.38 -12.83
CA THR A 7 19.84 -30.04 -13.04
C THR A 7 18.45 -29.98 -12.42
N SER A 8 18.38 -29.55 -11.16
CA SER A 8 17.12 -29.12 -10.56
C SER A 8 16.61 -27.87 -11.29
N HIS A 9 15.46 -27.98 -11.98
CA HIS A 9 14.75 -26.85 -12.60
C HIS A 9 13.83 -26.09 -11.62
N ALA A 10 13.80 -26.47 -10.34
CA ALA A 10 12.98 -25.79 -9.34
C ALA A 10 13.56 -24.41 -8.99
N PRO A 11 12.74 -23.36 -8.89
CA PRO A 11 13.21 -22.04 -8.46
C PRO A 11 13.78 -22.13 -7.05
N SER A 12 14.87 -21.38 -6.80
CA SER A 12 15.46 -21.30 -5.47
C SER A 12 14.47 -20.69 -4.48
N SER A 13 14.63 -21.01 -3.19
CA SER A 13 13.83 -20.42 -2.11
C SER A 13 13.89 -18.88 -2.11
N ALA A 14 15.06 -18.32 -2.47
CA ALA A 14 15.24 -16.88 -2.64
C ALA A 14 14.40 -16.31 -3.79
N ALA A 15 14.36 -16.99 -4.94
CA ALA A 15 13.54 -16.56 -6.08
C ALA A 15 12.04 -16.59 -5.76
N LEU A 16 11.58 -17.64 -5.04
CA LEU A 16 10.20 -17.72 -4.57
C LEU A 16 9.86 -16.59 -3.59
N HIS A 17 10.78 -16.24 -2.69
CA HIS A 17 10.58 -15.15 -1.73
C HIS A 17 10.48 -13.78 -2.44
N TRP A 18 11.33 -13.50 -3.42
CA TRP A 18 11.24 -12.28 -4.21
C TRP A 18 9.94 -12.20 -5.02
N LEU A 19 9.49 -13.33 -5.58
CA LEU A 19 8.19 -13.39 -6.26
C LEU A 19 7.02 -13.08 -5.31
N GLN A 20 7.09 -13.57 -4.07
CA GLN A 20 6.11 -13.23 -3.04
C GLN A 20 6.12 -11.73 -2.72
N LEU A 21 7.29 -11.15 -2.45
CA LEU A 21 7.44 -9.71 -2.17
C LEU A 21 6.94 -8.85 -3.35
N ALA A 22 7.21 -9.28 -4.58
CA ALA A 22 6.70 -8.62 -5.79
C ALA A 22 5.17 -8.67 -5.86
N GLY A 23 4.56 -9.83 -5.56
CA GLY A 23 3.10 -9.97 -5.51
C GLY A 23 2.46 -9.09 -4.43
N GLU A 24 3.04 -9.04 -3.24
CA GLU A 24 2.60 -8.16 -2.16
C GLU A 24 2.73 -6.68 -2.52
N ALA A 25 3.85 -6.30 -3.14
CA ALA A 25 4.09 -4.94 -3.63
C ALA A 25 3.10 -4.55 -4.74
N TRP A 26 2.80 -5.47 -5.67
CA TRP A 26 1.83 -5.27 -6.73
C TRP A 26 0.42 -5.03 -6.16
N TRP A 27 0.02 -5.84 -5.18
CA TRP A 27 -1.26 -5.66 -4.51
C TRP A 27 -1.34 -4.32 -3.77
N MET A 28 -0.30 -3.97 -3.02
CA MET A 28 -0.19 -2.67 -2.36
C MET A 28 -0.28 -1.52 -3.37
N TRP A 29 0.38 -1.64 -4.51
CA TRP A 29 0.33 -0.65 -5.59
C TRP A 29 -1.09 -0.47 -6.14
N ALA A 30 -1.82 -1.56 -6.39
CA ALA A 30 -3.21 -1.49 -6.85
C ALA A 30 -4.12 -0.76 -5.84
N GLU A 31 -3.94 -1.04 -4.54
CA GLU A 31 -4.68 -0.32 -3.49
C GLU A 31 -4.28 1.16 -3.43
N ALA A 32 -2.99 1.48 -3.59
CA ALA A 32 -2.50 2.85 -3.58
C ALA A 32 -3.05 3.67 -4.77
N SER A 33 -3.07 3.08 -5.97
CA SER A 33 -3.67 3.68 -7.16
C SER A 33 -5.15 3.98 -6.96
N SER A 34 -5.89 3.07 -6.28
CA SER A 34 -7.29 3.30 -5.93
C SER A 34 -7.46 4.48 -4.97
N VAL A 35 -6.60 4.58 -3.94
CA VAL A 35 -6.61 5.70 -2.99
C VAL A 35 -6.36 7.03 -3.70
N ILE A 36 -5.39 7.08 -4.60
CA ILE A 36 -5.07 8.27 -5.41
C ILE A 36 -6.29 8.66 -6.24
N ALA A 37 -6.87 7.73 -7.01
CA ALA A 37 -8.04 7.99 -7.84
C ALA A 37 -9.22 8.55 -7.03
N MET A 38 -9.52 7.95 -5.87
CA MET A 38 -10.59 8.44 -5.00
C MET A 38 -10.34 9.85 -4.45
N ARG A 39 -9.09 10.17 -4.09
CA ARG A 39 -8.72 11.51 -3.61
C ARG A 39 -8.77 12.55 -4.72
N THR A 40 -8.30 12.19 -5.90
CA THR A 40 -8.45 13.03 -7.10
C THR A 40 -9.92 13.30 -7.38
N ALA A 41 -10.79 12.28 -7.33
CA ALA A 41 -12.23 12.45 -7.52
C ALA A 41 -12.89 13.33 -6.44
N LEU A 42 -12.49 13.20 -5.16
CA LEU A 42 -13.00 14.07 -4.10
C LEU A 42 -12.68 15.55 -4.37
N ILE A 43 -11.47 15.84 -4.88
CA ILE A 43 -11.04 17.20 -5.21
C ILE A 43 -11.73 17.69 -6.48
N ALA A 44 -11.68 16.90 -7.56
CA ALA A 44 -12.21 17.27 -8.87
C ALA A 44 -13.73 17.50 -8.87
N PHE A 45 -14.47 16.77 -8.03
CA PHE A 45 -15.92 16.96 -7.87
C PHE A 45 -16.28 17.81 -6.65
N GLU A 46 -15.31 18.54 -6.08
CA GLU A 46 -15.48 19.45 -4.94
C GLU A 46 -16.32 18.83 -3.80
N ARG A 47 -16.11 17.54 -3.53
CA ARG A 47 -16.95 16.80 -2.58
C ARG A 47 -16.75 17.33 -1.17
N PRO A 48 -17.81 17.44 -0.35
CA PRO A 48 -17.71 17.97 1.01
C PRO A 48 -16.56 17.38 1.83
N GLY A 49 -15.74 18.29 2.37
CA GLY A 49 -14.58 17.98 3.20
C GLY A 49 -13.33 17.48 2.45
N HIS A 50 -13.19 17.76 1.15
CA HIS A 50 -11.96 17.49 0.38
C HIS A 50 -10.72 18.17 1.02
N GLY A 51 -10.85 19.38 1.58
CA GLY A 51 -9.76 20.07 2.30
C GLY A 51 -9.26 19.30 3.54
N ARG A 52 -10.18 18.87 4.41
CA ARG A 52 -9.84 18.02 5.58
C ARG A 52 -9.25 16.66 5.17
N GLU A 53 -9.64 16.13 4.00
CA GLU A 53 -9.00 14.92 3.47
C GLU A 53 -7.56 15.23 3.05
N ALA A 54 -7.31 16.35 2.38
CA ALA A 54 -5.98 16.76 1.95
C ALA A 54 -5.00 16.91 3.12
N GLU A 55 -5.40 17.60 4.18
CA GLU A 55 -4.63 17.70 5.43
C GLU A 55 -4.32 16.32 6.02
N ARG A 56 -5.33 15.45 6.11
CA ARG A 56 -5.17 14.08 6.61
C ARG A 56 -4.18 13.29 5.74
N MET A 57 -4.18 13.46 4.42
CA MET A 57 -3.23 12.77 3.54
C MET A 57 -1.78 13.11 3.90
N VAL A 58 -1.50 14.39 4.17
CA VAL A 58 -0.16 14.85 4.52
C VAL A 58 0.29 14.25 5.84
N ILE A 59 -0.58 14.29 6.85
CA ILE A 59 -0.30 13.70 8.17
C ILE A 59 -0.04 12.19 8.05
N GLU A 60 -0.86 11.48 7.26
CA GLU A 60 -0.69 10.04 7.01
C GLU A 60 0.64 9.72 6.31
N LYS A 61 1.04 10.52 5.31
CA LYS A 61 2.33 10.36 4.61
C LYS A 61 3.50 10.54 5.57
N LEU A 62 3.48 11.60 6.38
CA LEU A 62 4.52 11.89 7.37
C LEU A 62 4.61 10.79 8.43
N ALA A 63 3.47 10.37 8.98
CA ALA A 63 3.42 9.32 9.98
C ALA A 63 3.95 7.97 9.44
N ALA A 64 3.64 7.63 8.19
CA ALA A 64 4.14 6.41 7.55
C ALA A 64 5.65 6.46 7.31
N ALA A 65 6.16 7.58 6.78
CA ALA A 65 7.58 7.78 6.56
C ALA A 65 8.37 7.68 7.87
N PHE A 66 7.91 8.39 8.91
CA PHE A 66 8.53 8.34 10.24
C PHE A 66 8.51 6.91 10.83
N SER A 67 7.38 6.21 10.72
CA SER A 67 7.26 4.82 11.20
C SER A 67 8.24 3.87 10.49
N LEU A 68 8.44 4.06 9.18
CA LEU A 68 9.41 3.27 8.42
C LEU A 68 10.84 3.60 8.86
N SER A 69 11.19 4.89 8.90
CA SER A 69 12.53 5.33 9.32
C SER A 69 12.90 4.82 10.70
N GLN A 70 11.97 4.88 11.67
CA GLN A 70 12.19 4.33 13.01
C GLN A 70 12.47 2.82 12.97
N ARG A 71 11.69 2.05 12.20
CA ARG A 71 11.89 0.60 12.08
C ARG A 71 13.22 0.26 11.43
N LEU A 72 13.61 0.98 10.37
CA LEU A 72 14.88 0.77 9.69
C LEU A 72 16.07 1.11 10.61
N VAL A 73 16.00 2.23 11.35
CA VAL A 73 17.04 2.61 12.32
C VAL A 73 17.15 1.58 13.45
N GLN A 74 16.03 1.10 13.99
CA GLN A 74 16.01 0.10 15.06
C GLN A 74 16.52 -1.27 14.59
N ALA A 75 16.26 -1.66 13.35
CA ALA A 75 16.70 -2.94 12.80
C ALA A 75 18.20 -2.97 12.44
N GLY A 76 18.82 -1.81 12.15
CA GLY A 76 20.22 -1.73 11.75
C GLY A 76 20.47 -2.22 10.32
N PRO A 77 21.70 -2.66 9.99
CA PRO A 77 22.02 -3.20 8.66
C PRO A 77 21.15 -4.43 8.34
N MET A 78 20.48 -4.41 7.18
CA MET A 78 19.59 -5.47 6.73
C MET A 78 19.87 -5.86 5.28
N ALA A 79 19.52 -7.09 4.92
CA ALA A 79 19.50 -7.51 3.53
C ALA A 79 18.40 -6.75 2.74
N PRO A 80 18.55 -6.54 1.42
CA PRO A 80 17.55 -5.85 0.60
C PRO A 80 16.13 -6.43 0.71
N GLU A 81 16.00 -7.76 0.79
CA GLU A 81 14.74 -8.48 0.97
C GLU A 81 14.03 -8.04 2.26
N GLN A 82 14.79 -7.91 3.35
CA GLN A 82 14.27 -7.53 4.67
C GLN A 82 13.87 -6.07 4.71
N VAL A 83 14.58 -5.20 3.98
CA VAL A 83 14.18 -3.79 3.79
C VAL A 83 12.83 -3.73 3.08
N MET A 84 12.66 -4.46 1.97
CA MET A 84 11.41 -4.49 1.21
C MET A 84 10.26 -5.05 2.07
N GLN A 85 10.48 -6.15 2.78
CA GLN A 85 9.51 -6.72 3.69
C GLN A 85 9.09 -5.73 4.79
N THR A 86 10.05 -4.98 5.35
CA THR A 86 9.77 -3.93 6.35
C THR A 86 8.96 -2.79 5.76
N MET A 87 9.25 -2.37 4.52
CA MET A 87 8.45 -1.36 3.82
C MET A 87 7.01 -1.83 3.61
N LEU A 88 6.80 -3.05 3.12
CA LEU A 88 5.47 -3.62 2.90
C LEU A 88 4.68 -3.77 4.22
N ALA A 89 5.34 -4.21 5.29
CA ALA A 89 4.72 -4.31 6.61
C ALA A 89 4.25 -2.95 7.16
N VAL A 90 4.89 -1.84 6.78
CA VAL A 90 4.49 -0.48 7.16
C VAL A 90 3.40 0.05 6.24
N TYR A 91 3.60 -0.02 4.92
CA TYR A 91 2.74 0.69 3.98
C TYR A 91 1.45 -0.06 3.64
N SER A 92 1.50 -1.37 3.40
CA SER A 92 0.34 -2.17 2.99
C SER A 92 -0.89 -1.99 3.89
N PRO A 93 -0.81 -2.15 5.23
CA PRO A 93 -1.98 -1.97 6.09
C PRO A 93 -2.50 -0.53 6.10
N ARG A 94 -1.63 0.48 5.96
CA ARG A 94 -2.01 1.90 5.91
C ARG A 94 -2.76 2.23 4.62
N VAL A 95 -2.27 1.73 3.49
CA VAL A 95 -2.94 1.90 2.19
C VAL A 95 -4.30 1.20 2.19
N ALA A 96 -4.38 -0.05 2.69
CA ALA A 96 -5.64 -0.77 2.82
C ALA A 96 -6.66 -0.04 3.72
N ALA A 97 -6.21 0.56 4.83
CA ALA A 97 -7.05 1.35 5.72
C ALA A 97 -7.57 2.62 5.03
N ASN A 98 -6.71 3.31 4.27
CA ASN A 98 -7.07 4.48 3.48
C ASN A 98 -8.11 4.15 2.43
N ARG A 99 -7.90 3.07 1.67
CA ARG A 99 -8.85 2.58 0.67
C ARG A 99 -10.22 2.33 1.30
N ARG A 100 -10.27 1.53 2.38
CA ARG A 100 -11.50 1.23 3.12
C ARG A 100 -12.21 2.47 3.65
N ARG A 101 -11.47 3.48 4.13
CA ARG A 101 -12.06 4.75 4.60
C ARG A 101 -12.68 5.53 3.44
N LEU A 102 -11.93 5.70 2.35
CA LEU A 102 -12.37 6.48 1.19
C LEU A 102 -13.56 5.84 0.49
N THR A 103 -13.55 4.51 0.32
CA THR A 103 -14.72 3.78 -0.21
C THR A 103 -15.97 4.05 0.63
N ARG A 104 -15.89 3.92 1.96
CA ARG A 104 -17.01 4.23 2.86
C ARG A 104 -17.47 5.68 2.75
N ARG A 105 -16.54 6.62 2.59
CA ARG A 105 -16.85 8.05 2.44
C ARG A 105 -17.60 8.33 1.14
N LEU A 106 -17.15 7.75 0.03
CA LEU A 106 -17.79 7.93 -1.28
C LEU A 106 -19.16 7.25 -1.36
N GLN A 107 -19.34 6.09 -0.70
CA GLN A 107 -20.64 5.44 -0.56
C GLN A 107 -21.64 6.31 0.21
N ARG A 108 -21.22 6.92 1.33
CA ARG A 108 -22.07 7.82 2.12
C ARG A 108 -22.47 9.10 1.37
N GLY A 109 -21.63 9.58 0.45
CA GLY A 109 -21.93 10.72 -0.39
C GLY A 109 -23.05 10.47 -1.41
N HIS A 110 -23.21 9.23 -1.88
CA HIS A 110 -24.27 8.85 -2.83
C HIS A 110 -25.64 8.65 -2.15
N GLY A 111 -25.67 8.36 -0.84
CA GLY A 111 -26.92 8.09 -0.10
C GLY A 111 -27.67 9.31 0.46
N ARG A 112 -27.17 10.54 0.26
CA ARG A 112 -27.82 11.78 0.76
C ARG A 112 -28.57 12.57 -0.32
N VAL A 113 -28.85 11.98 -1.48
CA VAL A 113 -29.91 12.48 -2.37
C VAL A 113 -31.23 11.88 -1.90
N ARG A 114 -31.74 12.36 -0.76
CA ARG A 114 -33.09 12.06 -0.30
C ARG A 114 -33.84 13.37 -0.15
N THR A 115 -34.63 13.66 -1.19
CA THR A 115 -35.90 14.39 -1.13
C THR A 115 -35.93 15.60 -0.19
N ALA A 116 -35.53 16.77 -0.71
CA ALA A 116 -36.13 18.01 -0.24
C ALA A 116 -37.38 18.22 -1.12
N SER A 117 -38.54 17.91 -0.55
CA SER A 117 -39.86 18.34 -1.03
C SER A 117 -40.09 19.80 -0.65
#